data_AF-A0A7L3PRX1-F1
#
_entry.id   AF-A0A7L3PRX1-F1
#
_cell.length_a   1.000
_cell.length_b   1.000
_cell.length_c   1.000
_cell.angle_alpha   90.00
_cell.angle_beta   90.00
_cell.angle_gamma   90.00
#
_symmetry.space_group_name_H-M   'P 1'
#
loop_
_entity.id
_entity.type
_entity.pdbx_description
1 polymer ?
#
loop_
_entity_poly.entity_id
_entity_poly.type
_entity_poly.pdbx_seq_one_letter_code
_entity_poly.pdbx_strand_id
1 'polypeptide(L)'
;DTAHRLCSGTPAQRRRLLGRAKVCEELPALQEGWVQGVRALPLAQVLHGLGAGRSRAGDPVDPLVGAELLVGAGQHLRAGEPWLRVHHEGTLGAGGRRALQDALCLGPEPPRAPPPLVAETIVPA
;
A
#
# COMPACT_ATOMS: atom_id res chain seq x y z
N ASP A 1 -14.21 -26.27 -7.57
CA ASP A 1 -13.78 -25.42 -8.69
C ASP A 1 -13.11 -24.11 -8.25
N THR A 2 -13.73 -23.29 -7.37
CA THR A 2 -13.15 -22.01 -6.89
C THR A 2 -11.74 -22.11 -6.31
N ALA A 3 -11.47 -23.10 -5.45
CA ALA A 3 -10.14 -23.29 -4.84
C ALA A 3 -9.05 -23.52 -5.90
N HIS A 4 -9.31 -24.39 -6.89
CA HIS A 4 -8.38 -24.64 -7.99
C HIS A 4 -8.07 -23.35 -8.75
N ARG A 5 -9.10 -22.56 -9.09
CA ARG A 5 -8.94 -21.28 -9.79
C ARG A 5 -8.19 -20.21 -8.99
N LEU A 6 -8.28 -20.22 -7.65
CA LEU A 6 -7.45 -19.35 -6.81
C LEU A 6 -5.98 -19.77 -6.86
N CYS A 7 -5.68 -21.07 -6.88
CA CYS A 7 -4.32 -21.59 -6.88
C CYS A 7 -3.63 -21.51 -8.26
N SER A 8 -4.33 -21.85 -9.34
CA SER A 8 -3.76 -21.97 -10.69
C SER A 8 -4.11 -20.82 -11.64
N GLY A 9 -5.06 -19.95 -11.25
CA GLY A 9 -5.54 -18.88 -12.11
C GLY A 9 -4.57 -17.71 -12.30
N THR A 10 -4.79 -16.94 -13.37
CA THR A 10 -4.08 -15.69 -13.61
C THR A 10 -4.40 -14.65 -12.52
N PRO A 11 -3.55 -13.62 -12.31
CA PRO A 11 -3.84 -12.55 -11.35
C PRO A 11 -5.20 -11.88 -11.57
N ALA A 12 -5.65 -11.71 -12.82
CA ALA A 12 -6.95 -11.14 -13.13
C ALA A 12 -8.11 -12.06 -12.71
N GLN A 13 -7.98 -13.37 -12.93
CA GLN A 13 -8.97 -14.35 -12.49
C GLN A 13 -9.08 -14.40 -10.97
N ARG A 14 -7.92 -14.37 -10.27
CA ARG A 14 -7.86 -14.31 -8.81
C ARG A 14 -8.55 -13.06 -8.26
N ARG A 15 -8.24 -11.88 -8.79
CA ARG A 15 -8.89 -10.63 -8.39
C ARG A 15 -10.41 -10.66 -8.59
N ARG A 16 -10.90 -11.28 -9.67
CA ARG A 16 -12.35 -11.43 -9.88
C ARG A 16 -12.99 -12.33 -8.83
N LEU A 17 -12.29 -13.34 -8.35
CA LEU A 17 -12.77 -14.26 -7.32
C LEU A 17 -12.74 -13.68 -5.91
N LEU A 18 -11.67 -12.96 -5.57
CA LEU A 18 -11.48 -12.36 -4.24
C LEU A 18 -12.36 -11.11 -4.03
N GLY A 19 -12.86 -10.53 -5.12
CA GLY A 19 -13.59 -9.27 -5.11
C GLY A 19 -12.67 -8.08 -5.36
N ARG A 20 -13.28 -6.93 -5.62
CA ARG A 20 -12.60 -5.65 -5.85
C ARG A 20 -13.37 -4.56 -5.13
N ALA A 21 -12.65 -3.61 -4.56
CA ALA A 21 -13.26 -2.42 -4.04
C ALA A 21 -14.02 -1.64 -5.13
N LYS A 22 -15.08 -0.95 -4.74
CA LYS A 22 -15.88 -0.05 -5.60
C LYS A 22 -15.04 1.09 -6.15
N VAL A 23 -14.18 1.67 -5.32
CA VAL A 23 -13.28 2.77 -5.70
C VAL A 23 -11.85 2.29 -5.72
N CYS A 24 -11.16 2.65 -6.78
CA CYS A 24 -9.75 2.39 -6.98
C CYS A 24 -9.15 3.67 -7.54
N GLU A 25 -8.39 4.40 -6.72
CA GLU A 25 -7.80 5.67 -7.11
C GLU A 25 -6.28 5.69 -6.89
N GLU A 26 -5.57 6.42 -7.74
CA GLU A 26 -4.12 6.50 -7.71
C GLU A 26 -3.67 7.86 -7.15
N LEU A 27 -2.65 7.84 -6.30
CA LEU A 27 -2.01 9.04 -5.80
C LEU A 27 -0.74 9.30 -6.62
N PRO A 28 -0.66 10.44 -7.32
CA PRO A 28 0.54 10.84 -8.04
C PRO A 28 1.60 11.37 -7.08
N ALA A 29 2.87 11.22 -7.44
CA ALA A 29 3.97 11.89 -6.77
C ALA A 29 3.82 13.41 -6.99
N LEU A 30 3.82 14.18 -5.90
CA LEU A 30 3.64 15.64 -5.97
C LEU A 30 4.90 16.37 -6.47
N GLN A 31 6.03 15.70 -6.45
CA GLN A 31 7.33 16.21 -6.90
C GLN A 31 8.17 15.04 -7.44
N GLU A 32 9.24 15.36 -8.15
CA GLU A 32 10.22 14.38 -8.58
C GLU A 32 11.21 14.00 -7.47
N GLY A 33 11.86 12.86 -7.64
CA GLY A 33 12.96 12.42 -6.78
C GLY A 33 13.09 10.90 -6.70
N TRP A 34 14.08 10.47 -5.93
CA TRP A 34 14.34 9.05 -5.65
C TRP A 34 13.55 8.59 -4.43
N VAL A 35 12.82 7.48 -4.56
CA VAL A 35 12.05 6.87 -3.47
C VAL A 35 13.03 6.37 -2.40
N GLN A 36 13.06 7.07 -1.27
CA GLN A 36 13.82 6.67 -0.09
C GLN A 36 13.09 5.60 0.71
N GLY A 37 11.76 5.61 0.64
CA GLY A 37 10.89 4.66 1.32
C GLY A 37 9.46 5.20 1.43
N VAL A 38 8.59 4.39 2.04
CA VAL A 38 7.20 4.77 2.34
C VAL A 38 6.95 4.56 3.82
N ARG A 39 6.46 5.59 4.52
CA ARG A 39 6.16 5.48 5.95
C ARG A 39 4.96 4.58 6.16
N ALA A 40 5.18 3.43 6.80
CA ALA A 40 4.15 2.42 7.02
C ALA A 40 3.02 2.88 7.95
N LEU A 41 3.34 3.61 9.03
CA LEU A 41 2.34 3.98 10.04
C LEU A 41 1.22 4.90 9.50
N PRO A 42 1.51 6.02 8.81
CA PRO A 42 0.45 6.84 8.21
C PRO A 42 -0.42 6.05 7.22
N LEU A 43 0.22 5.19 6.41
CA LEU A 43 -0.49 4.32 5.47
C LEU A 43 -1.46 3.39 6.21
N ALA A 44 -0.98 2.70 7.26
CA ALA A 44 -1.80 1.82 8.08
C ALA A 44 -2.97 2.56 8.76
N GLN A 45 -2.74 3.75 9.31
CA GLN A 45 -3.79 4.55 9.97
C GLN A 45 -4.88 4.99 9.01
N VAL A 46 -4.52 5.44 7.80
CA VAL A 46 -5.50 5.83 6.79
C VAL A 46 -6.30 4.61 6.31
N LEU A 47 -5.64 3.50 5.99
CA LEU A 47 -6.32 2.28 5.58
C LEU A 47 -7.22 1.70 6.67
N HIS A 48 -6.79 1.77 7.93
CA HIS A 48 -7.62 1.41 9.10
C HIS A 48 -8.90 2.24 9.14
N GLY A 49 -8.79 3.56 8.99
CA GLY A 49 -9.94 4.46 8.93
C GLY A 49 -10.88 4.21 7.74
N LEU A 50 -10.35 3.62 6.64
CA LEU A 50 -11.14 3.20 5.47
C LEU A 50 -11.79 1.82 5.64
N GLY A 51 -11.47 1.07 6.70
CA GLY A 51 -12.07 -0.24 7.00
C GLY A 51 -11.14 -1.44 6.90
N ALA A 52 -9.83 -1.25 6.62
CA ALA A 52 -8.85 -2.34 6.54
C ALA A 52 -8.40 -2.90 7.90
N GLY A 53 -8.93 -2.37 9.01
CA GLY A 53 -8.52 -2.73 10.36
C GLY A 53 -9.69 -2.76 11.35
N ARG A 54 -9.44 -3.37 12.51
CA ARG A 54 -10.41 -3.50 13.61
C ARG A 54 -10.09 -2.50 14.71
N SER A 55 -11.06 -1.67 15.09
CA SER A 55 -10.89 -0.76 16.22
C SER A 55 -11.03 -1.49 17.56
N ARG A 56 -11.83 -2.56 17.60
CA ARG A 56 -12.03 -3.43 18.76
C ARG A 56 -12.01 -4.90 18.32
N ALA A 57 -11.74 -5.79 19.27
CA ALA A 57 -11.82 -7.23 19.02
C ALA A 57 -13.24 -7.61 18.59
N GLY A 58 -13.35 -8.37 17.49
CA GLY A 58 -14.64 -8.79 16.92
C GLY A 58 -15.22 -7.84 15.87
N ASP A 59 -14.70 -6.61 15.73
CA ASP A 59 -15.17 -5.69 14.68
C ASP A 59 -14.94 -6.30 13.28
N PRO A 60 -15.87 -6.08 12.33
CA PRO A 60 -15.67 -6.51 10.95
C PRO A 60 -14.52 -5.73 10.32
N VAL A 61 -13.83 -6.38 9.38
CA VAL A 61 -12.86 -5.75 8.48
C VAL A 61 -13.44 -5.83 7.08
N ASP A 62 -13.24 -4.79 6.29
CA ASP A 62 -13.53 -4.85 4.87
C ASP A 62 -12.34 -5.45 4.12
N PRO A 63 -12.45 -6.68 3.58
CA PRO A 63 -11.34 -7.35 2.89
C PRO A 63 -11.05 -6.74 1.50
N LEU A 64 -11.90 -5.85 1.00
CA LEU A 64 -11.71 -5.18 -0.29
C LEU A 64 -10.89 -3.89 -0.14
N VAL A 65 -10.78 -3.34 1.07
CA VAL A 65 -10.00 -2.13 1.35
C VAL A 65 -8.52 -2.47 1.48
N GLY A 66 -7.67 -1.68 0.85
CA GLY A 66 -6.22 -1.84 0.92
C GLY A 66 -5.47 -0.85 0.05
N ALA A 67 -4.16 -1.01 -0.06
CA ALA A 67 -3.35 -0.24 -1.01
C ALA A 67 -2.30 -1.11 -1.70
N GLU A 68 -1.96 -0.72 -2.92
CA GLU A 68 -0.89 -1.29 -3.73
C GLU A 68 0.20 -0.22 -3.91
N LEU A 69 1.43 -0.55 -3.49
CA LEU A 69 2.60 0.26 -3.80
C LEU A 69 2.98 0.01 -5.24
N LEU A 70 3.01 1.08 -6.04
CA LEU A 70 3.37 1.02 -7.47
C LEU A 70 4.86 1.24 -7.70
N VAL A 71 5.62 1.45 -6.62
CA VAL A 71 7.02 1.87 -6.63
C VAL A 71 7.83 1.11 -5.60
N GLY A 72 9.12 0.93 -5.88
CA GLY A 72 10.10 0.38 -4.95
C GLY A 72 11.05 1.43 -4.39
N ALA A 73 11.64 1.17 -3.22
CA ALA A 73 12.78 1.96 -2.74
C ALA A 73 13.92 1.91 -3.76
N GLY A 74 14.54 3.07 -4.04
CA GLY A 74 15.56 3.22 -5.07
C GLY A 74 15.04 3.52 -6.47
N GLN A 75 13.72 3.50 -6.69
CA GLN A 75 13.13 3.94 -7.95
C GLN A 75 13.12 5.47 -8.05
N HIS A 76 13.43 6.02 -9.23
CA HIS A 76 13.24 7.44 -9.52
C HIS A 76 11.80 7.69 -9.99
N LEU A 77 11.14 8.73 -9.47
CA LEU A 77 9.81 9.16 -9.88
C LEU A 77 9.84 10.56 -10.43
N ARG A 78 8.98 10.80 -11.43
CA ARG A 78 8.66 12.15 -11.90
C ARG A 78 7.39 12.66 -11.22
N ALA A 79 7.26 13.98 -11.11
CA ALA A 79 6.02 14.60 -10.65
C ALA A 79 4.85 14.16 -11.55
N GLY A 80 3.73 13.78 -10.95
CA GLY A 80 2.55 13.26 -11.63
C GLY A 80 2.51 11.74 -11.79
N GLU A 81 3.63 11.03 -11.63
CA GLU A 81 3.65 9.56 -11.75
C GLU A 81 2.97 8.90 -10.53
N PRO A 82 2.08 7.90 -10.74
CA PRO A 82 1.37 7.25 -9.64
C PRO A 82 2.31 6.38 -8.81
N TRP A 83 2.31 6.57 -7.48
CA TRP A 83 3.15 5.80 -6.56
C TRP A 83 2.36 4.87 -5.64
N LEU A 84 1.09 5.20 -5.38
CA LEU A 84 0.17 4.42 -4.57
C LEU A 84 -1.16 4.27 -5.30
N ARG A 85 -1.73 3.07 -5.25
CA ARG A 85 -3.12 2.83 -5.61
C ARG A 85 -3.90 2.43 -4.37
N VAL A 86 -4.97 3.14 -4.07
CA VAL A 86 -5.83 2.90 -2.90
C VAL A 86 -7.13 2.25 -3.36
N HIS A 87 -7.48 1.14 -2.72
CA HIS A 87 -8.73 0.42 -2.89
C HIS A 87 -9.62 0.69 -1.68
N HIS A 88 -10.83 1.21 -1.88
CA HIS A 88 -11.78 1.44 -0.79
C HIS A 88 -13.25 1.48 -1.22
N GLU A 89 -14.16 1.29 -0.28
CA GLU A 89 -15.62 1.34 -0.51
C GLU A 89 -16.24 2.73 -0.32
N GLY A 90 -15.53 3.63 0.38
CA GLY A 90 -16.02 4.95 0.79
C GLY A 90 -15.38 6.12 0.05
N THR A 91 -14.94 7.14 0.79
CA THR A 91 -14.26 8.32 0.26
C THR A 91 -12.93 8.53 0.98
N LEU A 92 -11.84 8.67 0.23
CA LEU A 92 -10.57 9.15 0.77
C LEU A 92 -10.63 10.67 0.96
N GLY A 93 -10.96 11.10 2.19
CA GLY A 93 -11.02 12.52 2.55
C GLY A 93 -9.68 13.24 2.40
N ALA A 94 -9.72 14.57 2.31
CA ALA A 94 -8.52 15.41 2.09
C ALA A 94 -7.41 15.18 3.12
N GLY A 95 -7.76 14.99 4.40
CA GLY A 95 -6.81 14.68 5.46
C GLY A 95 -6.11 13.33 5.26
N GLY A 96 -6.86 12.28 4.89
CA GLY A 96 -6.29 10.97 4.58
C GLY A 96 -5.41 11.01 3.33
N ARG A 97 -5.85 11.71 2.28
CA ARG A 97 -5.03 11.92 1.08
C ARG A 97 -3.72 12.61 1.39
N ARG A 98 -3.75 13.67 2.22
CA ARG A 98 -2.54 14.37 2.64
C ARG A 98 -1.62 13.47 3.46
N ALA A 99 -2.16 12.73 4.42
CA ALA A 99 -1.38 11.79 5.23
C ALA A 99 -0.71 10.69 4.38
N LEU A 100 -1.41 10.19 3.36
CA LEU A 100 -0.83 9.25 2.40
C LEU A 100 0.25 9.91 1.55
N GLN A 101 0.00 11.09 0.99
CA GLN A 101 1.01 11.81 0.20
C GLN A 101 2.27 12.10 1.02
N ASP A 102 2.11 12.55 2.26
CA ASP A 102 3.23 12.81 3.15
C ASP A 102 4.02 11.53 3.41
N ALA A 103 3.40 10.34 3.36
CA ALA A 103 4.05 9.05 3.64
C ALA A 103 5.13 8.67 2.61
N LEU A 104 5.03 9.17 1.37
CA LEU A 104 6.06 8.98 0.36
C LEU A 104 7.29 9.83 0.71
N CYS A 105 8.44 9.18 0.88
CA CYS A 105 9.70 9.86 1.16
C CYS A 105 10.54 9.93 -0.13
N LEU A 106 10.72 11.12 -0.67
CA LEU A 106 11.57 11.39 -1.84
C LEU A 106 12.86 12.11 -1.42
N GLY A 107 13.95 11.79 -2.10
CA GLY A 107 15.26 12.41 -1.91
C GLY A 107 15.92 12.78 -3.24
N PRO A 108 16.94 13.66 -3.22
CA PRO A 108 17.61 14.14 -4.42
C PRO A 108 18.52 13.08 -5.08
N GLU A 109 18.94 12.07 -4.32
CA GLU A 109 19.84 10.99 -4.74
C GLU A 109 19.22 9.62 -4.40
N PRO A 110 19.63 8.55 -5.10
CA PRO A 110 19.19 7.20 -4.75
C PRO A 110 19.55 6.87 -3.28
N PRO A 111 18.67 6.19 -2.54
CA PRO A 111 18.97 5.77 -1.18
C PRO A 111 20.22 4.90 -1.17
N ARG A 112 21.00 4.99 -0.08
CA ARG A 112 22.01 3.96 0.23
C ARG A 112 21.30 2.61 0.32
N ALA A 113 22.00 1.53 0.02
CA ALA A 113 21.43 0.18 -0.05
C ALA A 113 20.41 -0.07 1.08
N PRO A 114 19.22 -0.60 0.76
CA PRO A 114 18.15 -0.73 1.74
C PRO A 114 18.64 -1.57 2.93
N PRO A 115 18.19 -1.27 4.16
CA PRO A 115 18.51 -2.10 5.30
C PRO A 115 18.05 -3.54 5.02
N PRO A 116 18.76 -4.55 5.55
CA PRO A 116 18.35 -5.93 5.35
C PRO A 116 16.95 -6.15 5.93
N LEU A 117 16.15 -7.00 5.28
CA LEU A 117 14.82 -7.36 5.78
C LEU A 117 14.89 -8.09 7.12
N VAL A 118 15.99 -8.79 7.37
CA VAL A 118 16.31 -9.46 8.64
C VAL A 118 17.57 -8.82 9.20
N ALA A 119 17.44 -8.08 10.30
CA ALA A 119 18.59 -7.49 10.98
C ALA A 119 19.38 -8.56 11.76
N GLU A 120 18.67 -9.40 12.50
CA GLU A 120 19.25 -10.47 13.32
C GLU A 120 18.26 -11.63 13.49
N THR A 121 18.78 -12.81 13.80
CA THR A 121 17.97 -13.97 14.22
C THR A 121 18.41 -14.37 15.61
N ILE A 122 17.50 -14.24 16.58
CA ILE A 122 17.75 -14.61 17.97
C ILE A 122 17.45 -16.10 18.11
N VAL A 123 18.50 -16.91 18.33
CA VAL A 123 18.37 -18.35 18.57
C VAL A 123 18.36 -18.63 20.09
N PRO A 124 17.67 -19.70 20.56
CA PRO A 124 17.78 -20.13 21.95
C PRO A 124 19.24 -20.38 22.34
N ALA A 125 19.57 -20.09 23.60
CA ALA A 125 20.86 -20.44 24.18
C ALA A 125 21.04 -21.95 24.31
#